data_AF-M5CEI4-F1
#
_entry.id   AF-M5CEI4-F1
#
_cell.length_a   1.000
_cell.length_b   1.000
_cell.length_c   1.000
_cell.angle_alpha   90.00
_cell.angle_beta   90.00
_cell.angle_gamma   90.00
#
_symmetry.space_group_name_H-M   'P 1'
#
loop_
_entity.id
_entity.type
_entity.pdbx_description
1 polymer ?
#
loop_
_entity_poly.entity_id
_entity_poly.type
_entity_poly.pdbx_seq_one_letter_code
_entity_poly.pdbx_strand_id
1 'polypeptide(L)'
;MFREWCLQNRRWCLPFNVIMVEITMGGSNAPICHGAGLGTTTLSDLVAEFHYIDPHGNKKSISDPDQLRAASGCFGLLGICTALTLRLDAMSMAVMNPVKVPLVLAIPPPVGYKIPDVIDMDGITPEDLENARREFIRRCEEDYYLEWFWYPLTKDVWVNTWKKVDDPVVIESLEPYPSPFDALIQWGQGWLAEQIVNTKLFGSLSGPVQALLMGQATLGAMPHIPEPEKAIRTLTSEAIHFRRGIQNMRCLDSEWEIPIPESSKDPGSRDHSFVQRAWWDAISILYSRDDVPMRLALEMRLTGGSDVILAPQRGNKFGTTSIEVLTIPTTPKDEWHSFLQQIADAWTSYKDSTGTYLNSRPHWAKEWEGLIIRGQPIEQYLKETAYKDAFPEFRKVLEKIVEAQGTTVADTRDRFGNPLLERLLF
;
A
#
# COMPACT_ATOMS: atom_id res chain seq x y z
N MET A 1 8.51 15.16 15.13
CA MET A 1 7.66 16.07 15.93
C MET A 1 6.30 15.47 16.28
N PHE A 2 5.38 15.14 15.35
CA PHE A 2 4.06 14.57 15.71
C PHE A 2 4.12 13.13 16.27
N ARG A 3 4.74 12.18 15.54
CA ARG A 3 4.90 10.80 16.00
C ARG A 3 5.58 10.72 17.37
N GLU A 4 6.67 11.47 17.53
CA GLU A 4 7.38 11.58 18.80
C GLU A 4 6.47 12.12 19.93
N TRP A 5 5.66 13.14 19.66
CA TRP A 5 4.65 13.62 20.60
C TRP A 5 3.64 12.51 20.98
N CYS A 6 3.15 11.71 20.01
CA CYS A 6 2.27 10.57 20.29
C CYS A 6 2.92 9.55 21.24
N LEU A 7 4.20 9.25 21.03
CA LEU A 7 4.94 8.25 21.82
C LEU A 7 5.33 8.74 23.22
N GLN A 8 5.57 10.04 23.36
CA GLN A 8 5.84 10.67 24.66
C GLN A 8 4.56 10.79 25.50
N ASN A 9 3.43 11.11 24.86
CA ASN A 9 2.16 11.31 25.57
C ASN A 9 1.35 10.03 25.74
N ARG A 10 1.57 9.02 24.88
CA ARG A 10 0.93 7.68 24.89
C ARG A 10 -0.60 7.69 25.00
N ARG A 11 -1.25 8.76 24.52
CA ARG A 11 -2.71 8.95 24.60
C ARG A 11 -3.41 8.89 23.25
N TRP A 12 -2.77 9.42 22.22
CA TRP A 12 -3.36 9.57 20.89
C TRP A 12 -2.38 9.11 19.83
N CYS A 13 -2.88 8.46 18.79
CA CYS A 13 -2.12 8.09 17.61
C CYS A 13 -2.96 8.23 16.34
N LEU A 14 -2.32 8.14 15.17
CA LEU A 14 -3.08 7.87 13.96
C LEU A 14 -3.64 6.44 14.03
N PRO A 15 -4.87 6.20 13.54
CA PRO A 15 -5.42 4.85 13.46
C PRO A 15 -4.59 3.96 12.53
N PHE A 16 -4.05 4.53 11.46
CA PHE A 16 -3.19 3.85 10.49
C PHE A 16 -2.25 4.88 9.85
N ASN A 17 -1.17 4.42 9.23
CA ASN A 17 -0.23 5.28 8.52
C ASN A 17 0.55 4.47 7.47
N VAL A 18 1.29 5.17 6.61
CA VAL A 18 2.34 4.57 5.79
C VAL A 18 3.48 4.04 6.69
N ILE A 19 4.21 3.03 6.23
CA ILE A 19 5.29 2.39 7.02
C ILE A 19 6.45 3.36 7.28
N MET A 20 6.79 4.22 6.31
CA MET A 20 7.90 5.18 6.39
C MET A 20 7.60 6.34 7.35
N VAL A 21 8.54 6.65 8.25
CA VAL A 21 8.39 7.75 9.23
C VAL A 21 8.91 9.10 8.73
N GLU A 22 9.64 9.09 7.62
CA GLU A 22 10.33 10.23 7.02
C GLU A 22 9.46 11.02 6.04
N ILE A 23 8.29 10.50 5.68
CA ILE A 23 7.35 11.16 4.77
C ILE A 23 6.60 12.26 5.53
N THR A 24 6.54 13.46 4.95
CA THR A 24 5.75 14.56 5.52
C THR A 24 4.26 14.25 5.44
N MET A 25 3.48 14.69 6.43
CA MET A 25 2.02 14.48 6.42
C MET A 25 1.36 15.08 5.19
N GLY A 26 1.81 16.25 4.72
CA GLY A 26 1.30 16.83 3.46
C GLY A 26 1.64 15.97 2.24
N GLY A 27 2.85 15.39 2.20
CA GLY A 27 3.33 14.56 1.10
C GLY A 27 2.71 13.16 1.03
N SER A 28 2.28 12.56 2.15
CA SER A 28 1.50 11.31 2.14
C SER A 28 0.00 11.55 1.96
N ASN A 29 -0.51 12.68 2.46
CA ASN A 29 -1.91 13.07 2.30
C ASN A 29 -2.24 13.45 0.84
N ALA A 30 -1.39 14.25 0.18
CA ALA A 30 -1.67 14.75 -1.16
C ALA A 30 -1.90 13.66 -2.24
N PRO A 31 -1.12 12.57 -2.29
CA PRO A 31 -1.35 11.45 -3.20
C PRO A 31 -2.27 10.37 -2.63
N ILE A 32 -2.97 10.64 -1.52
CA ILE A 32 -4.00 9.75 -0.97
C ILE A 32 -3.42 8.41 -0.50
N CYS A 33 -2.28 8.46 0.18
CA CYS A 33 -1.66 7.26 0.76
C CYS A 33 -2.55 6.61 1.82
N HIS A 34 -2.32 5.33 2.06
CA HIS A 34 -3.05 4.52 3.05
C HIS A 34 -2.10 3.72 3.95
N GLY A 35 -2.68 3.09 4.97
CA GLY A 35 -2.01 2.07 5.78
C GLY A 35 -2.47 0.67 5.39
N ALA A 36 -2.63 -0.21 6.39
CA ALA A 36 -3.17 -1.56 6.22
C ALA A 36 -4.24 -1.87 7.28
N GLY A 37 -5.21 -2.70 6.90
CA GLY A 37 -6.37 -3.12 7.68
C GLY A 37 -7.69 -2.88 6.93
N LEU A 38 -8.59 -3.86 6.87
CA LEU A 38 -9.89 -3.72 6.18
C LEU A 38 -10.85 -2.74 6.87
N GLY A 39 -10.60 -2.42 8.14
CA GLY A 39 -11.31 -1.37 8.89
C GLY A 39 -10.72 0.03 8.74
N THR A 40 -9.71 0.22 7.88
CA THR A 40 -9.03 1.51 7.66
C THR A 40 -9.56 2.23 6.41
N THR A 41 -9.09 3.46 6.20
CA THR A 41 -9.37 4.26 5.00
C THR A 41 -8.06 4.86 4.48
N THR A 42 -8.09 5.94 3.69
CA THR A 42 -6.87 6.67 3.30
C THR A 42 -6.52 7.73 4.33
N LEU A 43 -5.26 8.17 4.36
CA LEU A 43 -4.83 9.28 5.23
C LEU A 43 -5.62 10.56 4.94
N SER A 44 -6.03 10.76 3.70
CA SER A 44 -6.84 11.89 3.25
C SER A 44 -8.26 11.90 3.82
N ASP A 45 -8.79 10.73 4.23
CA ASP A 45 -10.08 10.64 4.92
C ASP A 45 -9.98 11.07 6.40
N LEU A 46 -8.77 11.07 6.98
CA LEU A 46 -8.55 11.52 8.36
C LEU A 46 -8.56 13.05 8.51
N VAL A 47 -8.46 13.80 7.41
CA VAL A 47 -8.41 15.26 7.44
C VAL A 47 -9.76 15.83 7.90
N ALA A 48 -9.72 16.57 9.01
CA ALA A 48 -10.83 17.36 9.53
C ALA A 48 -10.71 18.84 9.12
N GLU A 49 -9.48 19.34 8.91
CA GLU A 49 -9.24 20.67 8.34
C GLU A 49 -7.97 20.68 7.49
N PHE A 50 -8.02 21.39 6.36
CA PHE A 50 -6.91 21.55 5.42
C PHE A 50 -6.51 23.02 5.32
N HIS A 51 -5.28 23.35 5.72
CA HIS A 51 -4.74 24.71 5.71
C HIS A 51 -3.65 24.87 4.66
N TYR A 52 -3.74 25.91 3.82
CA TYR A 52 -2.84 26.10 2.70
C TYR A 52 -2.60 27.56 2.33
N ILE A 53 -1.56 27.81 1.54
CA ILE A 53 -1.31 29.11 0.88
C ILE A 53 -1.79 29.03 -0.55
N ASP A 54 -2.73 29.91 -0.91
CA ASP A 54 -3.31 30.01 -2.26
C ASP A 54 -2.33 30.62 -3.30
N PRO A 55 -2.70 30.68 -4.59
CA PRO A 55 -1.81 31.20 -5.65
C PRO A 55 -1.34 32.64 -5.46
N HIS A 56 -2.13 33.42 -4.71
CA HIS A 56 -1.94 34.84 -4.43
C HIS A 56 -1.20 35.08 -3.10
N GLY A 57 -0.78 34.02 -2.41
CA GLY A 57 -0.02 34.09 -1.16
C GLY A 57 -0.87 34.23 0.10
N ASN A 58 -2.20 34.07 0.00
CA ASN A 58 -3.10 34.18 1.14
C ASN A 58 -3.26 32.85 1.86
N LYS A 59 -3.38 32.91 3.19
CA LYS A 59 -3.72 31.75 4.03
C LYS A 59 -5.20 31.40 3.86
N LYS A 60 -5.47 30.12 3.63
CA LYS A 60 -6.81 29.55 3.49
C LYS A 60 -6.97 28.32 4.36
N SER A 61 -8.21 28.01 4.71
CA SER A 61 -8.59 26.82 5.47
C SER A 61 -9.89 26.23 4.94
N ILE A 62 -9.98 24.91 4.90
CA ILE A 62 -11.18 24.17 4.50
C ILE A 62 -11.52 23.19 5.61
N SER A 63 -12.76 23.24 6.10
CA SER A 63 -13.30 22.31 7.11
C SER A 63 -14.66 21.73 6.71
N ASP A 64 -15.21 22.16 5.57
CA ASP A 64 -16.45 21.64 5.01
C ASP A 64 -16.21 20.18 4.55
N PRO A 65 -16.95 19.19 5.07
CA PRO A 65 -16.73 17.78 4.73
C PRO A 65 -16.84 17.47 3.23
N ASP A 66 -17.75 18.12 2.50
CA ASP A 66 -17.92 17.90 1.06
C ASP A 66 -16.74 18.47 0.26
N GLN A 67 -16.21 19.63 0.70
CA GLN A 67 -15.01 20.21 0.08
C GLN A 67 -13.76 19.41 0.41
N LEU A 68 -13.65 18.85 1.62
CA LEU A 68 -12.50 18.04 2.04
C LEU A 68 -12.32 16.81 1.16
N ARG A 69 -13.40 16.22 0.63
CA ARG A 69 -13.33 15.10 -0.32
C ARG A 69 -12.55 15.41 -1.60
N ALA A 70 -12.39 16.69 -1.97
CA ALA A 70 -11.45 17.12 -3.02
C ALA A 70 -10.14 17.65 -2.43
N ALA A 71 -10.22 18.47 -1.38
CA ALA A 71 -9.07 19.22 -0.86
C ALA A 71 -7.98 18.32 -0.25
N SER A 72 -8.37 17.26 0.47
CA SER A 72 -7.41 16.40 1.16
C SER A 72 -6.61 15.50 0.21
N GLY A 73 -7.09 15.28 -1.01
CA GLY A 73 -6.41 14.50 -2.07
C GLY A 73 -6.16 15.30 -3.34
N CYS A 74 -5.78 16.58 -3.20
CA CYS A 74 -5.70 17.51 -4.33
C CYS A 74 -4.33 17.58 -5.03
N PHE A 75 -3.36 16.73 -4.64
CA PHE A 75 -2.01 16.72 -5.23
C PHE A 75 -1.27 18.08 -5.19
N GLY A 76 -1.65 18.97 -4.27
CA GLY A 76 -1.10 20.32 -4.15
C GLY A 76 -1.74 21.37 -5.09
N LEU A 77 -2.77 21.02 -5.86
CA LEU A 77 -3.42 21.94 -6.81
C LEU A 77 -4.04 23.17 -6.13
N LEU A 78 -4.60 23.02 -4.92
CA LEU A 78 -5.12 24.18 -4.18
C LEU A 78 -4.00 25.15 -3.77
N GLY A 79 -2.83 24.61 -3.44
CA GLY A 79 -1.63 25.36 -3.09
C GLY A 79 -0.76 24.65 -2.06
N ILE A 80 0.12 25.42 -1.42
CA ILE A 80 1.11 24.86 -0.50
C ILE A 80 0.42 24.49 0.81
N CYS A 81 0.28 23.20 1.08
CA CYS A 81 -0.21 22.71 2.38
C CYS A 81 0.72 23.18 3.50
N THR A 82 0.16 23.85 4.50
CA THR A 82 0.90 24.37 5.66
C THR A 82 0.55 23.67 6.96
N ALA A 83 -0.67 23.17 7.10
CA ALA A 83 -1.11 22.38 8.24
C ALA A 83 -2.30 21.48 7.87
N LEU A 84 -2.42 20.37 8.61
CA LEU A 84 -3.56 19.46 8.58
C LEU A 84 -4.05 19.28 10.02
N THR A 85 -5.37 19.31 10.20
CA THR A 85 -6.01 18.81 11.42
C THR A 85 -6.48 17.39 11.13
N LEU A 86 -5.92 16.39 11.83
CA LEU A 86 -6.19 14.98 11.60
C LEU A 86 -7.04 14.39 12.73
N ARG A 87 -7.98 13.51 12.38
CA ARG A 87 -8.69 12.67 13.34
C ARG A 87 -7.74 11.60 13.87
N LEU A 88 -7.71 11.45 15.19
CA LEU A 88 -6.82 10.53 15.90
C LEU A 88 -7.63 9.47 16.64
N ASP A 89 -7.01 8.32 16.84
CA ASP A 89 -7.49 7.25 17.72
C ASP A 89 -6.82 7.36 19.09
N ALA A 90 -7.48 6.80 20.11
CA ALA A 90 -6.81 6.53 21.37
C ALA A 90 -5.63 5.57 21.13
N MET A 91 -4.49 5.88 21.76
CA MET A 91 -3.34 4.98 21.74
C MET A 91 -3.73 3.64 22.36
N SER A 92 -3.25 2.56 21.76
CA SER A 92 -3.55 1.18 22.14
C SER A 92 -2.30 0.32 22.03
N MET A 93 -2.40 -0.92 22.51
CA MET A 93 -1.35 -1.92 22.37
C MET A 93 -1.57 -2.73 21.09
N ALA A 94 -0.52 -2.89 20.29
CA ALA A 94 -0.44 -3.91 19.25
C ALA A 94 0.20 -5.17 19.80
N VAL A 95 -0.35 -6.33 19.43
CA VAL A 95 0.18 -7.66 19.78
C VAL A 95 0.62 -8.35 18.49
N MET A 96 1.92 -8.30 18.20
CA MET A 96 2.48 -8.73 16.92
C MET A 96 3.16 -10.10 17.02
N ASN A 97 2.79 -11.00 16.12
CA ASN A 97 3.44 -12.30 15.91
C ASN A 97 3.85 -12.42 14.44
N PRO A 98 4.84 -11.64 13.98
CA PRO A 98 5.31 -11.73 12.61
C PRO A 98 5.93 -13.11 12.37
N VAL A 99 5.53 -13.79 11.31
CA VAL A 99 5.94 -15.18 11.05
C VAL A 99 6.37 -15.37 9.60
N LYS A 100 7.27 -16.34 9.37
CA LYS A 100 7.68 -16.81 8.05
C LYS A 100 6.90 -18.09 7.82
N VAL A 101 6.08 -18.10 6.77
CA VAL A 101 5.15 -19.19 6.47
C VAL A 101 5.41 -19.64 5.04
N PRO A 102 5.43 -20.95 4.74
CA PRO A 102 5.61 -21.44 3.38
C PRO A 102 4.64 -20.75 2.40
N LEU A 103 5.11 -20.44 1.20
CA LEU A 103 4.40 -19.59 0.22
C LEU A 103 2.95 -19.99 -0.01
N VAL A 104 2.72 -21.29 -0.20
CA VAL A 104 1.39 -21.85 -0.48
C VAL A 104 0.48 -21.95 0.74
N LEU A 105 1.02 -21.75 1.95
CA LEU A 105 0.30 -21.78 3.22
C LEU A 105 0.09 -20.37 3.81
N ALA A 106 0.84 -19.36 3.36
CA ALA A 106 0.68 -18.00 3.85
C ALA A 106 -0.56 -17.31 3.26
N ILE A 107 -0.68 -17.36 1.93
CA ILE A 107 -1.85 -16.96 1.16
C ILE A 107 -2.10 -18.11 0.18
N PRO A 108 -2.99 -19.06 0.51
CA PRO A 108 -3.18 -20.22 -0.36
C PRO A 108 -3.75 -19.84 -1.72
N PRO A 109 -3.43 -20.57 -2.78
CA PRO A 109 -4.00 -20.33 -4.09
C PRO A 109 -5.52 -20.53 -4.09
N PRO A 110 -6.27 -19.82 -4.95
CA PRO A 110 -7.68 -20.11 -5.18
C PRO A 110 -7.88 -21.59 -5.55
N VAL A 111 -9.02 -22.16 -5.19
CA VAL A 111 -9.34 -23.54 -5.55
C VAL A 111 -9.32 -23.70 -7.07
N GLY A 112 -8.54 -24.67 -7.57
CA GLY A 112 -8.36 -24.94 -9.00
C GLY A 112 -7.39 -23.99 -9.72
N TYR A 113 -6.69 -23.12 -9.01
CA TYR A 113 -5.64 -22.28 -9.59
C TYR A 113 -4.44 -23.14 -10.02
N LYS A 114 -3.86 -22.86 -11.19
CA LYS A 114 -2.68 -23.56 -11.69
C LYS A 114 -1.42 -22.97 -11.04
N ILE A 115 -0.90 -23.64 -10.03
CA ILE A 115 0.36 -23.27 -9.37
C ILE A 115 1.52 -23.50 -10.36
N PRO A 116 2.53 -22.59 -10.44
CA PRO A 116 3.72 -22.82 -11.25
C PRO A 116 4.48 -24.09 -10.81
N ASP A 117 4.95 -24.89 -11.77
CA ASP A 117 5.58 -26.21 -11.51
C ASP A 117 6.87 -26.14 -10.67
N VAL A 118 7.51 -24.96 -10.62
CA VAL A 118 8.71 -24.69 -9.79
C VAL A 118 8.40 -24.53 -8.30
N ILE A 119 7.12 -24.34 -7.94
CA ILE A 119 6.70 -24.25 -6.55
C ILE A 119 6.66 -25.65 -5.95
N ASP A 120 7.44 -25.83 -4.90
CA ASP A 120 7.54 -27.05 -4.13
C ASP A 120 6.24 -27.30 -3.34
N MET A 121 5.54 -28.38 -3.70
CA MET A 121 4.31 -28.85 -3.05
C MET A 121 4.55 -30.13 -2.25
N ASP A 122 5.79 -30.60 -2.13
CA ASP A 122 6.10 -31.87 -1.48
C ASP A 122 5.68 -31.84 0.00
N GLY A 123 4.89 -32.84 0.39
CA GLY A 123 4.38 -32.96 1.76
C GLY A 123 3.19 -32.04 2.10
N ILE A 124 2.67 -31.26 1.15
CA ILE A 124 1.53 -30.37 1.37
C ILE A 124 0.24 -31.06 0.93
N THR A 125 -0.67 -31.29 1.87
CA THR A 125 -1.95 -31.96 1.59
C THR A 125 -3.05 -30.96 1.22
N PRO A 126 -4.14 -31.41 0.57
CA PRO A 126 -5.32 -30.57 0.38
C PRO A 126 -5.93 -30.03 1.69
N GLU A 127 -5.80 -30.78 2.79
CA GLU A 127 -6.26 -30.35 4.10
C GLU A 127 -5.39 -29.21 4.66
N ASP A 128 -4.08 -29.27 4.47
CA ASP A 128 -3.16 -28.19 4.86
C ASP A 128 -3.51 -26.88 4.15
N LEU A 129 -3.80 -26.95 2.83
CA LEU A 129 -4.23 -25.78 2.06
C LEU A 129 -5.56 -25.21 2.54
N GLU A 130 -6.51 -26.06 2.96
CA GLU A 130 -7.79 -25.61 3.51
C GLU A 130 -7.65 -25.03 4.92
N ASN A 131 -6.80 -25.62 5.77
CA ASN A 131 -6.45 -25.06 7.08
C ASN A 131 -5.82 -23.67 6.93
N ALA A 132 -4.84 -23.55 6.03
CA ALA A 132 -4.19 -22.30 5.71
C ALA A 132 -5.18 -21.26 5.15
N ARG A 133 -6.15 -21.69 4.34
CA ARG A 133 -7.16 -20.78 3.76
C ARG A 133 -8.09 -20.24 4.83
N ARG A 134 -8.53 -21.09 5.76
CA ARG A 134 -9.33 -20.68 6.91
C ARG A 134 -8.56 -19.70 7.80
N GLU A 135 -7.27 -19.95 8.05
CA GLU A 135 -6.43 -19.03 8.82
C GLU A 135 -6.19 -17.70 8.11
N PHE A 136 -5.94 -17.70 6.80
CA PHE A 136 -5.83 -16.49 5.99
C PHE A 136 -7.11 -15.64 6.07
N ILE A 137 -8.28 -16.25 5.88
CA ILE A 137 -9.58 -15.57 5.99
C ILE A 137 -9.82 -15.07 7.42
N ARG A 138 -9.50 -15.87 8.45
CA ARG A 138 -9.60 -15.46 9.85
C ARG A 138 -8.77 -14.21 10.11
N ARG A 139 -7.52 -14.15 9.61
CA ARG A 139 -6.68 -12.96 9.73
C ARG A 139 -7.34 -11.76 9.05
N CYS A 140 -7.82 -11.91 7.82
CA CYS A 140 -8.50 -10.83 7.09
C CYS A 140 -9.69 -10.26 7.88
N GLU A 141 -10.49 -11.12 8.51
CA GLU A 141 -11.71 -10.69 9.20
C GLU A 141 -11.49 -10.24 10.65
N GLU A 142 -10.44 -10.72 11.33
CA GLU A 142 -10.23 -10.46 12.76
C GLU A 142 -9.02 -9.60 13.12
N ASP A 143 -7.98 -9.57 12.30
CA ASP A 143 -6.76 -8.84 12.62
C ASP A 143 -6.92 -7.36 12.25
N TYR A 144 -6.28 -6.48 13.02
CA TYR A 144 -6.38 -5.04 12.85
C TYR A 144 -5.53 -4.55 11.67
N TYR A 145 -4.34 -5.14 11.52
CA TYR A 145 -3.36 -4.81 10.48
C TYR A 145 -3.09 -6.04 9.63
N LEU A 146 -2.99 -5.85 8.32
CA LEU A 146 -3.05 -6.92 7.32
C LEU A 146 -1.99 -6.71 6.25
N GLU A 147 -0.83 -7.36 6.39
CA GLU A 147 0.28 -7.19 5.46
C GLU A 147 1.10 -8.48 5.26
N TRP A 148 1.45 -8.74 4.01
CA TRP A 148 2.20 -9.91 3.57
C TRP A 148 3.30 -9.50 2.60
N PHE A 149 4.49 -10.07 2.79
CA PHE A 149 5.65 -9.85 1.94
C PHE A 149 6.19 -11.17 1.42
N TRP A 150 6.20 -11.33 0.11
CA TRP A 150 6.95 -12.39 -0.54
C TRP A 150 8.17 -11.81 -1.22
N TYR A 151 9.32 -12.41 -0.96
CA TYR A 151 10.55 -12.03 -1.62
C TYR A 151 10.81 -12.99 -2.79
N PRO A 152 11.07 -12.49 -4.01
CA PRO A 152 11.27 -13.30 -5.20
C PRO A 152 12.18 -14.50 -4.97
N LEU A 153 11.75 -15.67 -5.46
CA LEU A 153 12.50 -16.94 -5.42
C LEU A 153 12.77 -17.49 -4.00
N THR A 154 12.13 -16.94 -2.97
CA THR A 154 12.15 -17.51 -1.61
C THR A 154 10.94 -18.44 -1.38
N LYS A 155 11.09 -19.40 -0.47
CA LYS A 155 10.06 -20.40 -0.15
C LYS A 155 8.99 -19.91 0.83
N ASP A 156 9.27 -18.83 1.56
CA ASP A 156 8.41 -18.35 2.62
C ASP A 156 7.92 -16.92 2.34
N VAL A 157 6.75 -16.62 2.86
CA VAL A 157 6.17 -15.27 2.97
C VAL A 157 6.37 -14.81 4.39
N TRP A 158 6.78 -13.56 4.55
CA TRP A 158 6.73 -12.90 5.85
C TRP A 158 5.34 -12.30 6.05
N VAL A 159 4.63 -12.84 7.04
CA VAL A 159 3.26 -12.46 7.40
C VAL A 159 3.33 -11.56 8.63
N ASN A 160 2.88 -10.31 8.48
CA ASN A 160 2.83 -9.33 9.55
C ASN A 160 1.39 -8.88 9.75
N THR A 161 0.57 -9.75 10.33
CA THR A 161 -0.79 -9.40 10.76
C THR A 161 -0.86 -9.42 12.28
N TRP A 162 -1.63 -8.49 12.86
CA TRP A 162 -1.68 -8.34 14.31
C TRP A 162 -2.99 -7.73 14.80
N LYS A 163 -3.28 -7.98 16.08
CA LYS A 163 -4.48 -7.48 16.76
C LYS A 163 -4.17 -6.25 17.60
N LYS A 164 -5.16 -5.38 17.71
CA LYS A 164 -5.18 -4.22 18.61
C LYS A 164 -5.85 -4.61 19.93
N VAL A 165 -5.27 -4.21 21.05
CA VAL A 165 -5.79 -4.47 22.40
C VAL A 165 -5.86 -3.15 23.16
N ASP A 166 -7.06 -2.84 23.67
CA ASP A 166 -7.32 -1.65 24.46
C ASP A 166 -7.13 -1.98 25.95
N ASP A 167 -5.90 -1.80 26.45
CA ASP A 167 -5.57 -1.94 27.86
C ASP A 167 -4.76 -0.72 28.35
N PRO A 168 -5.43 0.31 28.90
CA PRO A 168 -4.78 1.54 29.34
C PRO A 168 -3.71 1.36 30.41
N VAL A 169 -3.79 0.30 31.23
CA VAL A 169 -2.84 0.06 32.33
C VAL A 169 -1.50 -0.39 31.79
N VAL A 170 -1.50 -1.15 30.69
CA VAL A 170 -0.28 -1.71 30.11
C VAL A 170 0.46 -0.70 29.24
N ILE A 171 -0.23 0.27 28.63
CA ILE A 171 0.35 1.25 27.68
C ILE A 171 1.57 1.98 28.24
N GLU A 172 1.55 2.40 29.51
CA GLU A 172 2.66 3.13 30.14
C GLU A 172 3.92 2.27 30.31
N SER A 173 3.77 0.94 30.34
CA SER A 173 4.87 -0.02 30.49
C SER A 173 5.42 -0.56 29.17
N LEU A 174 4.80 -0.22 28.03
CA LEU A 174 5.22 -0.75 26.74
C LEU A 174 6.56 -0.17 26.30
N GLU A 175 7.39 -1.06 25.77
CA GLU A 175 8.70 -0.72 25.23
C GLU A 175 8.61 -0.28 23.76
N PRO A 176 9.52 0.61 23.31
CA PRO A 176 9.62 1.00 21.91
C PRO A 176 9.93 -0.21 21.01
N TYR A 177 9.31 -0.23 19.82
CA TYR A 177 9.59 -1.25 18.81
C TYR A 177 9.72 -0.65 17.40
N PRO A 178 10.84 -0.87 16.69
CA PRO A 178 12.05 -1.55 17.15
C PRO A 178 12.70 -0.79 18.32
N SER A 179 13.53 -1.50 19.09
CA SER A 179 14.36 -0.85 20.11
C SER A 179 15.28 0.19 19.45
N PRO A 180 15.78 1.23 20.18
CA PRO A 180 16.68 2.21 19.59
C PRO A 180 17.95 1.60 18.95
N PHE A 181 18.45 0.50 19.52
CA PHE A 181 19.59 -0.21 18.97
C PHE A 181 19.24 -0.97 17.69
N ASP A 182 18.10 -1.69 17.68
CA ASP A 182 17.62 -2.38 16.48
C ASP A 182 17.29 -1.39 15.37
N ALA A 183 16.72 -0.23 15.70
CA ALA A 183 16.45 0.86 14.76
C ALA A 183 17.73 1.34 14.07
N LEU A 184 18.83 1.50 14.82
CA LEU A 184 20.13 1.88 14.26
C LEU A 184 20.71 0.80 13.35
N ILE A 185 20.59 -0.47 13.73
CA ILE A 185 21.02 -1.61 12.90
C ILE A 185 20.21 -1.63 11.59
N GLN A 186 18.88 -1.56 11.67
CA GLN A 186 17.99 -1.56 10.51
C GLN A 186 18.29 -0.38 9.57
N TRP A 187 18.57 0.81 10.13
CA TRP A 187 18.99 1.97 9.36
C TRP A 187 20.30 1.71 8.59
N GLY A 188 21.30 1.14 9.26
CA GLY A 188 22.57 0.77 8.65
C GLY A 188 22.44 -0.32 7.59
N GLN A 189 21.53 -1.29 7.79
CA GLN A 189 21.21 -2.33 6.81
C GLN A 189 20.66 -1.73 5.52
N GLY A 190 19.68 -0.82 5.61
CA GLY A 190 19.12 -0.15 4.43
C GLY A 190 20.16 0.64 3.65
N TRP A 191 21.03 1.38 4.36
CA TRP A 191 22.14 2.10 3.73
C TRP A 191 23.15 1.15 3.05
N LEU A 192 23.53 0.06 3.71
CA LEU A 192 24.48 -0.90 3.15
C LEU A 192 23.89 -1.62 1.93
N ALA A 193 22.61 -1.96 1.97
CA ALA A 193 21.91 -2.54 0.82
C ALA A 193 21.97 -1.61 -0.39
N GLU A 194 21.69 -0.32 -0.22
CA GLU A 194 21.84 0.70 -1.27
C GLU A 194 23.26 0.74 -1.85
N GLN A 195 24.30 0.67 -0.99
CA GLN A 195 25.68 0.65 -1.48
C GLN A 195 25.98 -0.60 -2.31
N ILE A 196 25.51 -1.78 -1.86
CA ILE A 196 25.76 -3.06 -2.52
C ILE A 196 25.10 -3.11 -3.90
N VAL A 197 23.82 -2.75 -4.00
CA VAL A 197 23.05 -2.85 -5.26
C VAL A 197 23.61 -1.93 -6.35
N ASN A 198 24.25 -0.83 -5.96
CA ASN A 198 24.89 0.12 -6.88
C ASN A 198 26.34 -0.26 -7.26
N THR A 199 26.88 -1.39 -6.79
CA THR A 199 28.22 -1.86 -7.20
C THR A 199 28.20 -2.49 -8.58
N LYS A 200 29.30 -2.35 -9.33
CA LYS A 200 29.51 -3.08 -10.60
C LYS A 200 29.46 -4.61 -10.42
N LEU A 201 29.92 -5.10 -9.27
CA LEU A 201 29.91 -6.53 -8.96
C LEU A 201 28.47 -7.05 -8.88
N PHE A 202 27.64 -6.41 -8.07
CA PHE A 202 26.23 -6.80 -7.93
C PHE A 202 25.48 -6.65 -9.26
N GLY A 203 25.67 -5.52 -9.96
CA GLY A 203 25.06 -5.28 -11.28
C GLY A 203 25.49 -6.27 -12.37
N SER A 204 26.62 -6.98 -12.20
CA SER A 204 27.08 -8.01 -13.14
C SER A 204 26.45 -9.40 -12.91
N LEU A 205 25.79 -9.60 -11.76
CA LEU A 205 25.05 -10.83 -11.49
C LEU A 205 23.79 -10.90 -12.36
N SER A 206 23.32 -12.10 -12.70
CA SER A 206 22.06 -12.25 -13.43
C SER A 206 20.86 -11.81 -12.56
N GLY A 207 19.76 -11.40 -13.20
CA GLY A 207 18.51 -11.00 -12.52
C GLY A 207 18.03 -12.00 -11.45
N PRO A 208 17.93 -13.30 -11.76
CA PRO A 208 17.57 -14.32 -10.77
C PRO A 208 18.51 -14.38 -9.56
N VAL A 209 19.83 -14.22 -9.77
CA VAL A 209 20.80 -14.24 -8.67
C VAL A 209 20.67 -12.98 -7.81
N GLN A 210 20.48 -11.80 -8.42
CA GLN A 210 20.22 -10.57 -7.69
C GLN A 210 18.96 -10.70 -6.84
N ALA A 211 17.85 -11.17 -7.44
CA ALA A 211 16.56 -11.35 -6.78
C ALA A 211 16.64 -12.34 -5.61
N LEU A 212 17.27 -13.51 -5.81
CA LEU A 212 17.43 -14.51 -4.76
C LEU A 212 18.28 -14.01 -3.59
N LEU A 213 19.42 -13.35 -3.87
CA LEU A 213 20.30 -12.82 -2.82
C LEU A 213 19.58 -11.74 -2.00
N MET A 214 18.91 -10.80 -2.67
CA MET A 214 18.13 -9.75 -2.01
C MET A 214 16.97 -10.33 -1.21
N GLY A 215 16.25 -11.30 -1.78
CA GLY A 215 15.11 -11.91 -1.12
C GLY A 215 15.51 -12.70 0.12
N GLN A 216 16.56 -13.52 0.04
CA GLN A 216 17.10 -14.25 1.20
C GLN A 216 17.61 -13.32 2.28
N ALA A 217 18.35 -12.26 1.92
CA ALA A 217 18.85 -11.29 2.88
C ALA A 217 17.71 -10.54 3.58
N THR A 218 16.70 -10.09 2.81
CA THR A 218 15.57 -9.33 3.36
C THR A 218 14.67 -10.19 4.23
N LEU A 219 14.29 -11.38 3.76
CA LEU A 219 13.54 -12.36 4.54
C LEU A 219 14.31 -12.78 5.79
N GLY A 220 15.62 -13.00 5.69
CA GLY A 220 16.49 -13.34 6.82
C GLY A 220 16.48 -12.27 7.91
N ALA A 221 16.46 -11.00 7.52
CA ALA A 221 16.38 -9.85 8.42
C ALA A 221 14.99 -9.63 9.04
N MET A 222 13.95 -10.34 8.61
CA MET A 222 12.61 -10.24 9.19
C MET A 222 12.45 -11.10 10.45
N PRO A 223 11.73 -10.62 11.48
CA PRO A 223 11.47 -11.39 12.68
C PRO A 223 10.57 -12.60 12.41
N HIS A 224 10.76 -13.68 13.17
CA HIS A 224 9.92 -14.87 13.16
C HIS A 224 9.55 -15.26 14.59
N ILE A 225 8.31 -15.00 14.98
CA ILE A 225 7.77 -15.18 16.34
C ILE A 225 6.50 -16.03 16.27
N PRO A 226 6.63 -17.35 16.05
CA PRO A 226 5.49 -18.26 15.90
C PRO A 226 4.75 -18.55 17.21
N GLU A 227 5.44 -18.39 18.34
CA GLU A 227 4.91 -18.61 19.69
C GLU A 227 4.11 -17.38 20.17
N PRO A 228 2.77 -17.47 20.36
CA PRO A 228 1.94 -16.34 20.77
C PRO A 228 2.36 -15.71 22.10
N GLU A 229 2.89 -16.50 23.04
CA GLU A 229 3.41 -16.06 24.32
C GLU A 229 4.64 -15.14 24.22
N LYS A 230 5.36 -15.21 23.09
CA LYS A 230 6.52 -14.35 22.78
C LYS A 230 6.15 -13.14 21.91
N ALA A 231 4.85 -12.87 21.71
CA ALA A 231 4.39 -11.76 20.89
C ALA A 231 5.06 -10.44 21.28
N ILE A 232 5.44 -9.65 20.28
CA ILE A 232 5.89 -8.28 20.50
C ILE A 232 4.67 -7.48 20.95
N ARG A 233 4.77 -6.88 22.13
CA ARG A 233 3.76 -5.98 22.67
C ARG A 233 4.32 -4.57 22.63
N THR A 234 3.72 -3.72 21.80
CA THR A 234 4.19 -2.35 21.63
C THR A 234 3.03 -1.41 21.34
N LEU A 235 3.30 -0.11 21.22
CA LEU A 235 2.29 0.88 20.87
C LEU A 235 1.84 0.69 19.42
N THR A 236 0.55 0.84 19.14
CA THR A 236 -0.02 0.70 17.78
C THR A 236 0.75 1.54 16.75
N SER A 237 1.17 2.76 17.11
CA SER A 237 1.99 3.60 16.23
C SER A 237 3.39 3.04 15.96
N GLU A 238 4.02 2.37 16.93
CA GLU A 238 5.30 1.67 16.71
C GLU A 238 5.10 0.43 15.84
N ALA A 239 4.01 -0.32 16.03
CA ALA A 239 3.70 -1.52 15.24
C ALA A 239 3.44 -1.24 13.76
N ILE A 240 2.77 -0.13 13.42
CA ILE A 240 2.62 0.33 12.04
C ILE A 240 3.99 0.62 11.41
N HIS A 241 4.86 1.27 12.19
CA HIS A 241 6.22 1.57 11.80
C HIS A 241 7.16 0.45 12.28
N PHE A 242 6.95 -0.80 11.88
CA PHE A 242 7.70 -1.94 12.43
C PHE A 242 9.18 -2.00 12.01
N ARG A 243 9.59 -1.22 11.01
CA ARG A 243 10.97 -1.17 10.49
C ARG A 243 11.44 0.27 10.30
N ARG A 244 12.75 0.51 10.48
CA ARG A 244 13.39 1.83 10.34
C ARG A 244 14.39 1.80 9.18
N GLY A 245 14.57 2.95 8.51
CA GLY A 245 15.62 3.11 7.52
C GLY A 245 15.34 2.46 6.15
N ILE A 246 14.11 2.00 5.89
CA ILE A 246 13.74 1.43 4.59
C ILE A 246 13.90 2.44 3.45
N GLN A 247 13.76 3.73 3.73
CA GLN A 247 14.00 4.84 2.80
C GLN A 247 15.46 4.98 2.34
N ASN A 248 16.40 4.37 3.07
CA ASN A 248 17.82 4.47 2.73
C ASN A 248 18.18 3.62 1.50
N MET A 249 17.33 2.66 1.13
CA MET A 249 17.44 1.88 -0.09
C MET A 249 16.37 2.34 -1.08
N ARG A 250 16.79 2.67 -2.30
CA ARG A 250 15.88 3.07 -3.36
C ARG A 250 15.26 1.83 -4.00
N CYS A 251 13.99 1.94 -4.34
CA CYS A 251 13.28 0.95 -5.14
C CYS A 251 12.47 1.64 -6.24
N LEU A 252 12.13 0.87 -7.25
CA LEU A 252 11.00 1.16 -8.15
C LEU A 252 9.83 0.32 -7.66
N ASP A 253 8.63 0.87 -7.78
CA ASP A 253 7.45 0.37 -7.10
C ASP A 253 6.19 0.71 -7.89
N SER A 254 5.39 -0.30 -8.19
CA SER A 254 4.07 -0.19 -8.83
C SER A 254 3.05 -0.88 -7.95
N GLU A 255 2.10 -0.11 -7.40
CA GLU A 255 0.99 -0.59 -6.56
C GLU A 255 -0.35 -0.38 -7.27
N TRP A 256 -1.23 -1.37 -7.12
CA TRP A 256 -2.59 -1.33 -7.64
C TRP A 256 -3.60 -1.61 -6.53
N GLU A 257 -4.67 -0.82 -6.55
CA GLU A 257 -5.83 -0.90 -5.68
C GLU A 257 -6.93 -1.68 -6.38
N ILE A 258 -7.03 -2.97 -6.07
CA ILE A 258 -7.99 -3.89 -6.69
C ILE A 258 -9.20 -4.02 -5.76
N PRO A 259 -10.41 -3.63 -6.19
CA PRO A 259 -11.61 -3.80 -5.37
C PRO A 259 -11.83 -5.28 -5.01
N ILE A 260 -12.13 -5.58 -3.75
CA ILE A 260 -12.62 -6.90 -3.36
C ILE A 260 -14.10 -6.94 -3.72
N PRO A 261 -14.59 -7.89 -4.54
CA PRO A 261 -16.00 -7.97 -4.87
C PRO A 261 -16.80 -8.68 -3.78
N GLU A 262 -18.13 -8.57 -3.89
CA GLU A 262 -19.05 -9.38 -3.10
C GLU A 262 -18.93 -10.86 -3.47
N SER A 263 -19.00 -11.74 -2.46
CA SER A 263 -19.02 -13.18 -2.64
C SER A 263 -20.29 -13.62 -3.36
N SER A 264 -20.11 -14.38 -4.45
CA SER A 264 -21.23 -15.03 -5.15
C SER A 264 -21.83 -16.19 -4.36
N LYS A 265 -21.08 -16.75 -3.40
CA LYS A 265 -21.50 -17.88 -2.57
C LYS A 265 -22.21 -17.45 -1.29
N ASP A 266 -21.90 -16.24 -0.81
CA ASP A 266 -22.40 -15.70 0.45
C ASP A 266 -22.64 -14.18 0.29
N PRO A 267 -23.84 -13.78 -0.19
CA PRO A 267 -24.16 -12.38 -0.40
C PRO A 267 -23.97 -11.55 0.87
N GLY A 268 -23.35 -10.38 0.74
CA GLY A 268 -23.00 -9.51 1.86
C GLY A 268 -21.61 -9.76 2.46
N SER A 269 -20.85 -10.74 1.98
CA SER A 269 -19.47 -10.98 2.40
C SER A 269 -18.44 -10.78 1.28
N ARG A 270 -17.16 -10.76 1.66
CA ARG A 270 -16.03 -10.53 0.76
C ARG A 270 -15.67 -11.79 -0.01
N ASP A 271 -15.43 -11.68 -1.31
CA ASP A 271 -14.80 -12.75 -2.08
C ASP A 271 -13.27 -12.73 -1.93
N HIS A 272 -12.77 -13.39 -0.88
CA HIS A 272 -11.34 -13.51 -0.60
C HIS A 272 -10.56 -14.24 -1.72
N SER A 273 -11.24 -14.96 -2.62
CA SER A 273 -10.55 -15.62 -3.73
C SER A 273 -9.94 -14.65 -4.73
N PHE A 274 -10.43 -13.40 -4.80
CA PHE A 274 -9.83 -12.33 -5.61
C PHE A 274 -8.53 -11.81 -4.99
N VAL A 275 -8.45 -11.73 -3.65
CA VAL A 275 -7.21 -11.40 -2.94
C VAL A 275 -6.14 -12.47 -3.22
N GLN A 276 -6.52 -13.74 -3.03
CA GLN A 276 -5.65 -14.88 -3.31
C GLN A 276 -5.23 -14.90 -4.78
N ARG A 277 -6.14 -14.62 -5.71
CA ARG A 277 -5.85 -14.58 -7.15
C ARG A 277 -4.84 -13.47 -7.49
N ALA A 278 -5.02 -12.25 -6.98
CA ALA A 278 -4.09 -11.14 -7.23
C ALA A 278 -2.65 -11.49 -6.82
N TRP A 279 -2.51 -12.08 -5.63
CA TRP A 279 -1.23 -12.57 -5.12
C TRP A 279 -0.59 -13.62 -6.03
N TRP A 280 -1.36 -14.65 -6.40
CA TRP A 280 -0.85 -15.76 -7.20
C TRP A 280 -0.63 -15.42 -8.67
N ASP A 281 -1.37 -14.47 -9.24
CA ASP A 281 -1.15 -13.98 -10.60
C ASP A 281 0.22 -13.30 -10.70
N ALA A 282 0.60 -12.46 -9.73
CA ALA A 282 1.91 -11.83 -9.72
C ALA A 282 3.07 -12.85 -9.59
N ILE A 283 2.91 -13.85 -8.72
CA ILE A 283 3.87 -14.95 -8.56
C ILE A 283 4.00 -15.75 -9.85
N SER A 284 2.88 -16.11 -10.47
CA SER A 284 2.87 -16.92 -11.70
C SER A 284 3.47 -16.17 -12.88
N ILE A 285 3.19 -14.87 -12.99
CA ILE A 285 3.80 -13.99 -13.99
C ILE A 285 5.31 -13.93 -13.77
N LEU A 286 5.80 -13.75 -12.54
CA LEU A 286 7.23 -13.76 -12.26
C LEU A 286 7.89 -15.07 -12.71
N TYR A 287 7.33 -16.23 -12.31
CA TYR A 287 7.89 -17.54 -12.65
C TYR A 287 7.73 -17.92 -14.13
N SER A 288 6.91 -17.20 -14.89
CA SER A 288 6.84 -17.36 -16.35
C SER A 288 8.00 -16.69 -17.09
N ARG A 289 8.88 -15.98 -16.37
CA ARG A 289 9.95 -15.18 -16.93
C ARG A 289 11.33 -15.60 -16.44
N ASP A 290 12.27 -15.73 -17.37
CA ASP A 290 13.66 -16.07 -17.08
C ASP A 290 14.49 -14.88 -16.55
N ASP A 291 14.05 -13.64 -16.83
CA ASP A 291 14.79 -12.41 -16.50
C ASP A 291 14.54 -11.87 -15.07
N VAL A 292 13.49 -12.36 -14.40
CA VAL A 292 13.10 -12.05 -13.00
C VAL A 292 13.14 -10.54 -12.71
N PRO A 293 12.20 -9.75 -13.29
CA PRO A 293 12.27 -8.28 -13.23
C PRO A 293 11.91 -7.72 -11.85
N MET A 294 11.09 -8.44 -11.06
CA MET A 294 10.84 -8.12 -9.65
C MET A 294 11.98 -8.68 -8.81
N ARG A 295 12.85 -7.80 -8.29
CA ARG A 295 14.07 -8.19 -7.57
C ARG A 295 14.06 -7.86 -6.08
N LEU A 296 13.00 -7.23 -5.58
CA LEU A 296 12.89 -6.84 -4.18
C LEU A 296 11.76 -7.56 -3.47
N ALA A 297 10.49 -7.24 -3.74
CA ALA A 297 9.36 -7.82 -3.03
C ALA A 297 8.06 -7.79 -3.86
N LEU A 298 7.19 -8.76 -3.61
CA LEU A 298 5.74 -8.63 -3.77
C LEU A 298 5.19 -8.32 -2.38
N GLU A 299 4.50 -7.20 -2.25
CA GLU A 299 3.89 -6.77 -1.01
C GLU A 299 2.38 -6.61 -1.20
N MET A 300 1.61 -7.06 -0.22
CA MET A 300 0.16 -6.95 -0.25
C MET A 300 -0.35 -6.48 1.10
N ARG A 301 -1.18 -5.44 1.06
CA ARG A 301 -1.97 -4.92 2.17
C ARG A 301 -3.44 -5.04 1.81
N LEU A 302 -4.28 -5.26 2.81
CA LEU A 302 -5.73 -5.12 2.65
C LEU A 302 -6.19 -3.83 3.29
N THR A 303 -6.92 -2.99 2.56
CA THR A 303 -7.40 -1.69 3.04
C THR A 303 -8.90 -1.55 2.87
N GLY A 304 -9.54 -0.64 3.60
CA GLY A 304 -10.97 -0.36 3.41
C GLY A 304 -11.24 0.53 2.20
N GLY A 305 -12.40 1.18 2.23
CA GLY A 305 -12.81 2.17 1.22
C GLY A 305 -12.34 3.59 1.54
N SER A 306 -12.66 4.54 0.66
CA SER A 306 -12.41 5.98 0.86
C SER A 306 -13.55 6.83 0.33
N ASP A 307 -13.78 7.99 0.94
CA ASP A 307 -14.76 8.98 0.50
C ASP A 307 -14.14 10.13 -0.32
N VAL A 308 -12.80 10.19 -0.37
CA VAL A 308 -12.04 11.16 -1.17
C VAL A 308 -12.25 10.89 -2.66
N ILE A 309 -12.57 11.94 -3.42
CA ILE A 309 -13.09 11.85 -4.79
C ILE A 309 -12.15 11.08 -5.71
N LEU A 310 -10.84 11.33 -5.58
CA LEU A 310 -9.80 10.76 -6.41
C LEU A 310 -9.09 9.56 -5.76
N ALA A 311 -9.55 9.08 -4.61
CA ALA A 311 -8.97 7.90 -3.98
C ALA A 311 -9.16 6.65 -4.87
N PRO A 312 -8.12 5.86 -5.12
CA PRO A 312 -8.27 4.59 -5.81
C PRO A 312 -9.02 3.52 -4.99
N GLN A 313 -9.24 3.75 -3.69
CA GLN A 313 -10.11 2.94 -2.82
C GLN A 313 -11.59 3.38 -2.87
N ARG A 314 -11.92 4.48 -3.56
CA ARG A 314 -13.29 5.04 -3.56
C ARG A 314 -14.28 4.08 -4.19
N GLY A 315 -15.36 3.77 -3.47
CA GLY A 315 -16.42 2.86 -3.93
C GLY A 315 -16.14 1.38 -3.70
N ASN A 316 -14.99 1.02 -3.11
CA ASN A 316 -14.62 -0.36 -2.83
C ASN A 316 -15.32 -0.85 -1.55
N LYS A 317 -16.62 -1.16 -1.64
CA LYS A 317 -17.50 -1.46 -0.49
C LYS A 317 -17.00 -2.59 0.41
N PHE A 318 -16.38 -3.61 -0.17
CA PHE A 318 -15.89 -4.79 0.55
C PHE A 318 -14.39 -4.72 0.86
N GLY A 319 -13.79 -3.54 0.70
CA GLY A 319 -12.36 -3.31 0.86
C GLY A 319 -11.59 -3.46 -0.45
N THR A 320 -10.28 -3.31 -0.33
CA THR A 320 -9.33 -3.17 -1.43
C THR A 320 -8.13 -4.08 -1.16
N THR A 321 -7.70 -4.79 -2.19
CA THR A 321 -6.38 -5.43 -2.21
C THR A 321 -5.40 -4.40 -2.76
N SER A 322 -4.63 -3.79 -1.87
CA SER A 322 -3.53 -2.89 -2.22
C SER A 322 -2.29 -3.75 -2.40
N ILE A 323 -1.86 -3.97 -3.64
CA ILE A 323 -0.81 -4.95 -3.96
C ILE A 323 0.23 -4.33 -4.87
N GLU A 324 1.50 -4.56 -4.52
CA GLU A 324 2.62 -3.89 -5.16
C GLU A 324 3.78 -4.81 -5.47
N VAL A 325 4.44 -4.51 -6.57
CA VAL A 325 5.66 -5.19 -7.03
C VAL A 325 6.81 -4.20 -6.96
N LEU A 326 7.90 -4.62 -6.32
CA LEU A 326 9.07 -3.80 -6.10
C LEU A 326 10.31 -4.39 -6.78
N THR A 327 11.10 -3.51 -7.37
CA THR A 327 12.43 -3.85 -7.90
C THR A 327 13.48 -2.81 -7.52
N ILE A 328 14.73 -3.10 -7.85
CA ILE A 328 15.85 -2.19 -7.62
C ILE A 328 16.09 -1.28 -8.84
N PRO A 329 16.60 -0.04 -8.67
CA PRO A 329 16.80 0.89 -9.78
C PRO A 329 17.76 0.42 -10.87
N THR A 330 18.58 -0.58 -10.59
CA THR A 330 19.52 -1.18 -11.55
C THR A 330 18.89 -2.26 -12.43
N THR A 331 17.62 -2.61 -12.22
CA THR A 331 16.87 -3.49 -13.11
C THR A 331 16.71 -2.83 -14.49
N PRO A 332 17.00 -3.55 -15.60
CA PRO A 332 16.79 -3.01 -16.95
C PRO A 332 15.35 -2.52 -17.14
N LYS A 333 15.21 -1.30 -17.68
CA LYS A 333 13.91 -0.62 -17.80
C LYS A 333 12.90 -1.39 -18.63
N ASP A 334 13.33 -1.99 -19.73
CA ASP A 334 12.44 -2.74 -20.63
C ASP A 334 11.95 -4.05 -20.00
N GLU A 335 12.81 -4.73 -19.23
CA GLU A 335 12.43 -5.91 -18.42
C GLU A 335 11.37 -5.52 -17.40
N TRP A 336 11.62 -4.44 -16.65
CA TRP A 336 10.69 -3.93 -15.65
C TRP A 336 9.35 -3.49 -16.24
N HIS A 337 9.38 -2.66 -17.27
CA HIS A 337 8.17 -2.14 -17.90
C HIS A 337 7.31 -3.25 -18.53
N SER A 338 7.92 -4.21 -19.23
CA SER A 338 7.19 -5.34 -19.79
C SER A 338 6.59 -6.25 -18.73
N PHE A 339 7.22 -6.38 -17.57
CA PHE A 339 6.67 -7.08 -16.41
C PHE A 339 5.50 -6.33 -15.78
N LEU A 340 5.63 -5.01 -15.56
CA LEU A 340 4.54 -4.17 -15.07
C LEU A 340 3.31 -4.24 -15.99
N GLN A 341 3.52 -4.30 -17.30
CA GLN A 341 2.43 -4.48 -18.26
C GLN A 341 1.67 -5.80 -18.04
N GLN A 342 2.38 -6.93 -17.86
CA GLN A 342 1.74 -8.22 -17.59
C GLN A 342 0.98 -8.23 -16.26
N ILE A 343 1.54 -7.61 -15.23
CA ILE A 343 0.92 -7.44 -13.91
C ILE A 343 -0.38 -6.63 -14.04
N ALA A 344 -0.32 -5.48 -14.71
CA ALA A 344 -1.47 -4.61 -14.92
C ALA A 344 -2.56 -5.29 -15.77
N ASP A 345 -2.17 -6.03 -16.82
CA ASP A 345 -3.11 -6.82 -17.63
C ASP A 345 -3.85 -7.86 -16.79
N ALA A 346 -3.15 -8.59 -15.92
CA ALA A 346 -3.77 -9.57 -15.04
C ALA A 346 -4.74 -8.90 -14.05
N TRP A 347 -4.26 -7.94 -13.26
CA TRP A 347 -5.04 -7.30 -12.18
C TRP A 347 -6.19 -6.43 -12.67
N THR A 348 -6.11 -5.89 -13.89
CA THR A 348 -7.21 -5.14 -14.51
C THR A 348 -8.13 -6.02 -15.35
N SER A 349 -7.87 -7.31 -15.51
CA SER A 349 -8.77 -8.24 -16.22
C SER A 349 -9.96 -8.71 -15.39
N TYR A 350 -9.90 -8.52 -14.06
CA TYR A 350 -10.85 -9.10 -13.12
C TYR A 350 -12.28 -8.56 -13.31
N LYS A 351 -13.25 -9.45 -13.13
CA LYS A 351 -14.68 -9.18 -13.22
C LYS A 351 -15.40 -9.74 -12.01
N ASP A 352 -16.43 -9.06 -11.56
CA ASP A 352 -17.33 -9.56 -10.52
C ASP A 352 -18.26 -10.68 -11.06
N SER A 353 -19.15 -11.16 -10.19
CA SER A 353 -20.13 -12.21 -10.50
C SER A 353 -21.14 -11.83 -11.59
N THR A 354 -21.29 -10.53 -11.89
CA THR A 354 -22.16 -10.02 -12.97
C THR A 354 -21.44 -9.93 -14.31
N GLY A 355 -20.13 -10.21 -14.33
CA GLY A 355 -19.28 -10.02 -15.51
C GLY A 355 -18.83 -8.58 -15.71
N THR A 356 -19.07 -7.69 -14.75
CA THR A 356 -18.62 -6.30 -14.78
C THR A 356 -17.17 -6.25 -14.33
N TYR A 357 -16.34 -5.51 -15.07
CA TYR A 357 -14.95 -5.32 -14.69
C TYR A 357 -14.83 -4.61 -13.34
N LEU A 358 -13.91 -5.10 -12.50
CA LEU A 358 -13.52 -4.37 -11.29
C LEU A 358 -12.80 -3.08 -11.70
N ASN A 359 -13.02 -2.01 -10.92
CA ASN A 359 -12.41 -0.71 -11.14
C ASN A 359 -11.02 -0.61 -10.47
N SER A 360 -10.12 -1.52 -10.86
CA SER A 360 -8.73 -1.54 -10.39
C SER A 360 -8.00 -0.28 -10.83
N ARG A 361 -7.33 0.40 -9.90
CA ARG A 361 -6.67 1.69 -10.14
C ARG A 361 -5.24 1.69 -9.58
N PRO A 362 -4.28 2.35 -10.23
CA PRO A 362 -2.94 2.46 -9.66
C PRO A 362 -2.95 3.38 -8.44
N HIS A 363 -2.05 3.13 -7.49
CA HIS A 363 -1.79 4.06 -6.41
C HIS A 363 -1.06 5.30 -6.95
N TRP A 364 -1.54 6.50 -6.64
CA TRP A 364 -1.04 7.75 -7.25
C TRP A 364 0.45 8.02 -7.02
N ALA A 365 0.97 7.63 -5.85
CA ALA A 365 2.38 7.86 -5.50
C ALA A 365 3.37 6.86 -6.13
N LYS A 366 2.88 5.89 -6.92
CA LYS A 366 3.68 4.77 -7.44
C LYS A 366 3.82 4.84 -8.97
N GLU A 367 4.63 3.94 -9.54
CA GLU A 367 4.90 3.88 -10.97
C GLU A 367 3.74 3.21 -11.73
N TRP A 368 3.18 3.91 -12.72
CA TRP A 368 2.16 3.38 -13.62
C TRP A 368 2.20 4.00 -15.02
N GLU A 369 3.05 5.00 -15.25
CA GLU A 369 3.14 5.72 -16.53
C GLU A 369 3.61 4.79 -17.67
N GLY A 370 3.04 4.98 -18.86
CA GLY A 370 3.40 4.24 -20.07
C GLY A 370 2.69 2.89 -20.25
N LEU A 371 1.93 2.42 -19.25
CA LEU A 371 1.17 1.17 -19.36
C LEU A 371 -0.03 1.29 -20.32
N ILE A 372 -0.47 0.15 -20.84
CA ILE A 372 -1.67 0.00 -21.68
C ILE A 372 -2.68 -0.86 -20.92
N ILE A 373 -3.83 -0.31 -20.60
CA ILE A 373 -4.88 -1.01 -19.83
C ILE A 373 -6.06 -1.28 -20.75
N ARG A 374 -6.40 -2.56 -20.94
CA ARG A 374 -7.54 -2.99 -21.79
C ARG A 374 -7.50 -2.37 -23.20
N GLY A 375 -6.31 -2.27 -23.78
CA GLY A 375 -6.07 -1.70 -25.11
C GLY A 375 -6.01 -0.17 -25.18
N GLN A 376 -6.03 0.52 -24.05
CA GLN A 376 -5.94 1.99 -23.97
C GLN A 376 -4.66 2.42 -23.25
N PRO A 377 -3.95 3.46 -23.69
CA PRO A 377 -2.91 4.08 -22.87
C PRO A 377 -3.47 4.44 -21.48
N ILE A 378 -2.70 4.24 -20.41
CA ILE A 378 -3.21 4.33 -19.04
C ILE A 378 -3.83 5.69 -18.72
N GLU A 379 -3.29 6.81 -19.21
CA GLU A 379 -3.92 8.13 -19.01
C GLU A 379 -5.33 8.20 -19.62
N GLN A 380 -5.53 7.56 -20.77
CA GLN A 380 -6.85 7.44 -21.40
C GLN A 380 -7.77 6.53 -20.58
N TYR A 381 -7.27 5.38 -20.13
CA TYR A 381 -8.01 4.49 -19.25
C TYR A 381 -8.48 5.20 -17.97
N LEU A 382 -7.60 5.97 -17.32
CA LEU A 382 -7.94 6.75 -16.14
C LEU A 382 -9.04 7.78 -16.44
N LYS A 383 -8.92 8.54 -17.54
CA LYS A 383 -9.90 9.57 -17.92
C LYS A 383 -11.25 9.03 -18.36
N GLU A 384 -11.26 7.96 -19.15
CA GLU A 384 -12.45 7.50 -19.86
C GLU A 384 -13.13 6.31 -19.19
N THR A 385 -12.40 5.61 -18.32
CA THR A 385 -12.90 4.41 -17.63
C THR A 385 -12.82 4.57 -16.11
N ALA A 386 -11.63 4.66 -15.53
CA ALA A 386 -11.46 4.44 -14.09
C ALA A 386 -11.92 5.61 -13.21
N TYR A 387 -11.71 6.85 -13.69
CA TYR A 387 -12.07 8.11 -13.04
C TYR A 387 -13.02 8.96 -13.90
N LYS A 388 -13.72 8.34 -14.86
CA LYS A 388 -14.63 9.01 -15.80
C LYS A 388 -15.58 10.00 -15.12
N ASP A 389 -16.19 9.59 -14.01
CA ASP A 389 -17.15 10.42 -13.27
C ASP A 389 -16.46 11.22 -12.15
N ALA A 390 -15.34 10.71 -11.62
CA ALA A 390 -14.61 11.32 -10.51
C ALA A 390 -13.83 12.57 -10.92
N PHE A 391 -13.23 12.62 -12.13
CA PHE A 391 -12.53 13.82 -12.60
C PHE A 391 -13.45 15.03 -12.78
N PRO A 392 -14.63 14.91 -13.44
CA PRO A 392 -15.63 16.00 -13.46
C PRO A 392 -16.11 16.41 -12.08
N GLU A 393 -16.38 15.46 -11.17
CA GLU A 393 -16.77 15.75 -9.79
C GLU A 393 -15.69 16.54 -9.05
N PHE A 394 -14.43 16.09 -9.15
CA PHE A 394 -13.29 16.77 -8.54
C PHE A 394 -13.15 18.20 -9.04
N ARG A 395 -13.17 18.42 -10.36
CA ARG A 395 -13.10 19.76 -10.95
C ARG A 395 -14.19 20.67 -10.42
N LYS A 396 -15.44 20.17 -10.35
CA LYS A 396 -16.59 20.93 -9.85
C LYS A 396 -16.43 21.31 -8.38
N VAL A 397 -15.92 20.42 -7.54
CA VAL A 397 -15.70 20.72 -6.12
C VAL A 397 -14.51 21.67 -5.96
N LEU A 398 -13.43 21.47 -6.72
CA LEU A 398 -12.28 22.36 -6.75
C LEU A 398 -12.68 23.79 -7.14
N GLU A 399 -13.48 23.95 -8.19
CA GLU A 399 -14.01 25.23 -8.66
C GLU A 399 -14.81 25.94 -7.56
N LYS A 400 -15.73 25.23 -6.90
CA LYS A 400 -16.49 25.78 -5.77
C LYS A 400 -15.58 26.27 -4.63
N ILE A 401 -14.52 25.51 -4.31
CA ILE A 401 -13.58 25.88 -3.25
C ILE A 401 -12.88 27.19 -3.60
N VAL A 402 -12.31 27.28 -4.82
CA VAL A 402 -11.53 28.45 -5.22
C VAL A 402 -12.42 29.69 -5.35
N GLU A 403 -13.61 29.56 -5.94
CA GLU A 403 -14.58 30.65 -6.08
C GLU A 403 -15.01 31.20 -4.71
N ALA A 404 -15.37 30.32 -3.77
CA ALA A 404 -15.76 30.71 -2.42
C ALA A 404 -14.63 31.43 -1.66
N GLN A 405 -13.37 31.22 -2.08
CA GLN A 405 -12.19 31.79 -1.45
C GLN A 405 -11.60 32.97 -2.24
N GLY A 406 -12.26 33.42 -3.32
CA GLY A 406 -11.84 34.58 -4.10
C GLY A 406 -10.62 34.33 -5.00
N THR A 407 -10.41 33.09 -5.44
CA THR A 407 -9.40 32.69 -6.44
C THR A 407 -10.08 31.93 -7.57
N THR A 408 -9.36 31.63 -8.66
CA THR A 408 -9.90 30.87 -9.80
C THR A 408 -9.17 29.54 -10.00
N VAL A 409 -9.79 28.63 -10.76
CA VAL A 409 -9.12 27.39 -11.20
C VAL A 409 -7.95 27.70 -12.13
N ALA A 410 -8.02 28.78 -12.90
CA ALA A 410 -6.91 29.21 -13.74
C ALA A 410 -5.69 29.63 -12.88
N ASP A 411 -5.92 30.42 -11.83
CA ASP A 411 -4.84 30.85 -10.93
C ASP A 411 -4.13 29.67 -10.27
N THR A 412 -4.89 28.65 -9.84
CA THR A 412 -4.32 27.45 -9.20
C THR A 412 -3.52 26.62 -10.18
N ARG A 413 -4.01 26.43 -11.40
CA ARG A 413 -3.30 25.70 -12.47
C ARG A 413 -2.02 26.41 -12.90
N ASP A 414 -2.09 27.73 -13.10
CA ASP A 414 -0.93 28.53 -13.52
C ASP A 414 0.19 28.51 -12.49
N ARG A 415 -0.16 28.44 -11.19
CA ARG A 415 0.81 28.46 -10.10
C ARG A 415 1.28 27.07 -9.65
N PHE A 416 0.36 26.12 -9.52
CA PHE A 416 0.58 24.83 -8.87
C PHE A 416 0.28 23.63 -9.78
N GLY A 417 -0.18 23.87 -11.00
CA GLY A 417 -0.36 22.82 -12.00
C GLY A 417 0.96 22.14 -12.35
N ASN A 418 0.85 20.91 -12.82
CA ASN A 418 1.98 20.16 -13.35
C ASN A 418 1.55 19.38 -14.61
N PRO A 419 2.50 18.98 -15.48
CA PRO A 419 2.15 18.36 -16.76
C PRO A 419 1.25 17.13 -16.66
N LEU A 420 1.36 16.35 -15.58
CA LEU A 420 0.55 15.14 -15.42
C LEU A 420 -0.89 15.49 -15.07
N LEU A 421 -1.10 16.32 -14.05
CA LEU A 421 -2.44 16.72 -13.63
C LEU A 421 -3.16 17.54 -14.70
N GLU A 422 -2.43 18.36 -15.46
CA GLU A 422 -3.01 19.08 -16.61
C GLU A 422 -3.53 18.11 -17.69
N ARG A 423 -2.83 17.01 -17.99
CA ARG A 423 -3.28 16.04 -19.01
C ARG A 423 -4.44 15.15 -18.54
N LEU A 424 -4.53 14.90 -17.23
CA LEU A 424 -5.52 14.00 -16.64
C LEU A 424 -6.80 14.73 -16.22
N LEU A 425 -6.66 15.87 -15.55
CA LEU A 425 -7.75 16.55 -14.87
C LEU A 425 -8.32 17.72 -15.66
N PHE A 426 -7.61 18.34 -16.61
CA PHE A 426 -8.08 19.52 -17.34
C PHE A 426 -7.91 19.34 -18.86
#